data_AF-A0AAV2IHQ3-F1
#
_entry.id   AF-A0AAV2IHQ3-F1
#
_cell.length_a   1.000
_cell.length_b   1.000
_cell.length_c   1.000
_cell.angle_alpha   90.00
_cell.angle_beta   90.00
_cell.angle_gamma   90.00
#
_symmetry.space_group_name_H-M   'P 1'
#
loop_
_entity.id
_entity.type
_entity.pdbx_description
1 polymer ?
#
loop_
_entity_poly.entity_id
_entity_poly.type
_entity_poly.pdbx_seq_one_letter_code
_entity_poly.pdbx_strand_id
1 'polypeptide(L)'
;MCVVVFKSGAKHLQLLSGVNPMAYWFGNFFFDLTIFLIIDVSSLITVAVIYPAVYMSEGRWVVTLTTVLLYSLTILPYIYCVQWIFKSPSNGVSFIIVINITLGKHTDMLSCRS
;
A
#
# COMPACT_ATOMS: atom_id res chain seq x y z
N MET A 1 -2.41 11.25 -1.13
CA MET A 1 -3.38 12.36 -1.14
C MET A 1 -3.21 13.35 0.03
N CYS A 2 -2.94 12.91 1.26
CA CYS A 2 -2.94 13.78 2.46
C CYS A 2 -1.90 14.92 2.47
N VAL A 3 -0.70 14.73 1.91
CA VAL A 3 0.34 15.79 1.93
C VAL A 3 0.07 16.94 0.95
N VAL A 4 -0.72 16.71 -0.10
CA VAL A 4 -1.03 17.75 -1.11
C VAL A 4 -1.89 18.86 -0.50
N VAL A 5 -2.74 18.53 0.47
CA VAL A 5 -3.60 19.48 1.18
C VAL A 5 -2.81 20.56 1.93
N PHE A 6 -1.65 20.22 2.49
CA PHE A 6 -0.87 21.17 3.28
C PHE A 6 0.00 22.10 2.44
N LYS A 7 0.20 21.82 1.14
CA LYS A 7 1.01 22.65 0.25
C LYS A 7 0.15 23.72 -0.43
N SER A 8 0.07 24.87 0.24
CA SER A 8 -0.23 26.25 -0.22
C SER A 8 -1.48 26.57 -1.07
N GLY A 9 -2.14 25.63 -1.74
CA GLY A 9 -3.33 25.92 -2.57
C GLY A 9 -4.68 25.56 -1.94
N ALA A 10 -4.73 24.56 -1.05
CA ALA A 10 -5.99 24.01 -0.54
C ALA A 10 -6.45 24.60 0.80
N LYS A 11 -5.62 25.37 1.50
CA LYS A 11 -6.02 26.04 2.77
C LYS A 11 -7.22 26.97 2.60
N HIS A 12 -7.32 27.64 1.44
CA HIS A 12 -8.46 28.52 1.13
C HIS A 12 -9.75 27.73 0.88
N LEU A 13 -9.64 26.59 0.17
CA LEU A 13 -10.80 25.73 -0.12
C LEU A 13 -11.28 24.96 1.12
N GLN A 14 -10.38 24.62 2.05
CA GLN A 14 -10.72 23.91 3.29
C GLN A 14 -11.35 24.80 4.36
N LEU A 15 -11.12 26.11 4.34
CA LEU A 15 -11.87 27.07 5.14
C LEU A 15 -13.34 27.21 4.68
N LEU A 16 -13.62 26.93 3.41
CA LEU A 16 -14.95 27.10 2.81
C LEU A 16 -15.85 25.85 2.94
N SER A 17 -15.28 24.65 3.09
CA SER A 17 -16.09 23.41 3.07
C SER A 17 -16.70 23.01 4.41
N GLY A 18 -16.31 23.60 5.56
CA GLY A 18 -16.90 23.29 6.88
C GLY A 18 -16.92 21.79 7.24
N VAL A 19 -16.15 20.97 6.52
CA VAL A 19 -16.21 19.52 6.59
C VAL A 19 -15.30 19.07 7.72
N ASN A 20 -15.85 18.20 8.56
CA ASN A 20 -15.11 17.66 9.69
C ASN A 20 -13.86 16.91 9.16
N PRO A 21 -12.63 17.36 9.49
CA PRO A 21 -11.40 16.84 8.89
C PRO A 21 -11.21 15.33 9.11
N MET A 22 -11.79 14.79 10.18
CA MET A 22 -11.83 13.34 10.44
C MET A 22 -12.65 12.58 9.39
N ALA A 23 -13.84 13.07 9.03
CA ALA A 23 -14.70 12.41 8.05
C ALA A 23 -14.08 12.41 6.65
N TYR A 24 -13.39 13.48 6.28
CA TYR A 24 -12.62 13.55 5.03
C TYR A 24 -11.48 12.51 4.99
N TRP A 25 -10.78 12.35 6.11
CA TRP A 25 -9.71 11.37 6.24
C TRP A 25 -10.20 9.93 6.09
N PHE A 26 -11.28 9.57 6.78
CA PHE A 26 -11.88 8.24 6.66
C PHE A 26 -12.40 7.99 5.24
N GLY A 27 -13.06 8.97 4.61
CA GLY A 27 -13.50 8.87 3.23
C GLY A 27 -12.35 8.61 2.25
N ASN A 28 -11.24 9.34 2.40
CA ASN A 28 -10.05 9.12 1.57
C ASN A 28 -9.39 7.77 1.82
N PHE A 29 -9.39 7.28 3.07
CA PHE A 29 -8.87 5.97 3.42
C PHE A 29 -9.68 4.83 2.77
N PHE A 30 -11.01 4.89 2.82
CA PHE A 30 -11.88 3.88 2.18
C PHE A 30 -11.79 3.90 0.65
N PHE A 31 -11.65 5.09 0.07
CA PHE A 31 -11.44 5.24 -1.36
C PHE A 31 -10.10 4.62 -1.80
N ASP A 32 -9.02 4.90 -1.08
CA ASP A 32 -7.70 4.31 -1.34
C ASP A 32 -7.72 2.78 -1.16
N LEU A 33 -8.40 2.27 -0.12
CA LEU A 33 -8.62 0.83 0.09
C LEU A 33 -9.31 0.17 -1.11
N THR A 34 -10.33 0.83 -1.67
CA THR A 34 -11.09 0.30 -2.82
C THR A 34 -10.20 0.20 -4.06
N ILE A 35 -9.39 1.22 -4.35
CA ILE A 35 -8.45 1.20 -5.47
C ILE A 35 -7.38 0.12 -5.26
N PHE A 36 -6.88 -0.05 -4.04
CA PHE A 36 -5.91 -1.10 -3.73
C PHE A 36 -6.45 -2.50 -3.97
N LEU A 37 -7.69 -2.77 -3.54
CA LEU A 37 -8.35 -4.06 -3.77
C LEU A 37 -8.51 -4.38 -5.27
N ILE A 38 -8.82 -3.36 -6.09
CA ILE A 38 -8.92 -3.54 -7.56
C ILE A 38 -7.57 -3.92 -8.16
N ILE A 39 -6.48 -3.29 -7.71
CA ILE A 39 -5.12 -3.59 -8.17
C ILE A 39 -4.72 -5.00 -7.74
N ASP A 40 -4.99 -5.38 -6.49
CA ASP A 40 -4.68 -6.72 -5.97
C ASP A 40 -5.39 -7.81 -6.78
N VAL A 41 -6.70 -7.66 -7.04
CA VAL A 41 -7.46 -8.62 -7.86
C VAL A 41 -6.90 -8.70 -9.28
N SER A 42 -6.56 -7.56 -9.89
CA SER A 42 -5.95 -7.51 -11.23
C SER A 42 -4.60 -8.24 -11.27
N SER A 43 -3.77 -8.05 -10.25
CA SER A 43 -2.49 -8.74 -10.13
C SER A 43 -2.66 -10.25 -10.00
N LEU A 44 -3.62 -10.73 -9.19
CA LEU A 44 -3.90 -12.15 -9.01
C LEU A 44 -4.36 -12.81 -10.31
N ILE A 45 -5.22 -12.13 -11.08
CA ILE A 45 -5.65 -12.62 -12.40
C ILE A 45 -4.45 -12.76 -13.33
N THR A 46 -3.56 -11.77 -13.34
CA THR A 46 -2.35 -11.80 -14.20
C THR A 46 -1.44 -12.97 -13.85
N VAL A 47 -1.20 -13.22 -12.55
CA VAL A 47 -0.35 -14.36 -12.14
C VAL A 47 -1.04 -15.69 -12.43
N ALA A 48 -2.36 -15.80 -12.27
CA ALA A 48 -3.12 -17.01 -12.58
C ALA A 48 -3.06 -17.37 -14.08
N VAL A 49 -3.06 -16.37 -14.96
CA VAL A 49 -2.95 -16.57 -16.42
C VAL A 49 -1.53 -16.99 -16.83
N ILE A 50 -0.50 -16.39 -16.24
CA ILE A 50 0.90 -16.64 -16.63
C ILE A 50 1.43 -17.95 -16.01
N TYR A 51 1.04 -18.28 -14.77
CA TYR A 51 1.57 -19.42 -14.02
C TYR A 51 0.48 -20.37 -13.49
N PRO A 52 -0.34 -20.98 -14.38
CA PRO A 52 -1.46 -21.82 -13.96
C PRO A 52 -1.02 -23.06 -13.18
N ALA A 53 0.12 -23.68 -13.54
CA ALA A 53 0.63 -24.90 -12.88
C ALA A 53 1.06 -24.68 -11.42
N VAL A 54 1.50 -23.47 -11.08
CA VAL A 54 1.96 -23.11 -9.72
C VAL A 54 0.77 -22.89 -8.77
N TYR A 55 -0.35 -22.41 -9.32
CA TYR A 55 -1.59 -22.14 -8.57
C TYR A 55 -2.46 -23.37 -8.37
N MET A 56 -2.44 -24.32 -9.31
CA MET A 56 -3.28 -25.54 -9.27
C MET A 56 -2.72 -26.64 -8.36
N SER A 57 -1.51 -26.46 -7.81
CA SER A 57 -0.91 -27.37 -6.84
C SER A 57 -1.45 -27.11 -5.42
N GLU A 58 -1.82 -28.20 -4.73
CA GLU A 58 -2.36 -28.31 -3.36
C GLU A 58 -2.35 -27.01 -2.52
N GLY A 59 -3.46 -26.27 -2.54
CA GLY A 59 -3.74 -25.17 -1.60
C GLY A 59 -2.89 -23.90 -1.73
N ARG A 60 -1.91 -23.83 -2.65
CA ARG A 60 -1.00 -22.67 -2.79
C ARG A 60 -1.71 -21.39 -3.22
N TRP A 61 -2.81 -21.51 -3.96
CA TRP A 61 -3.65 -20.38 -4.35
C TRP A 61 -4.21 -19.60 -3.15
N VAL A 62 -4.55 -20.29 -2.05
CA VAL A 62 -5.01 -19.65 -0.81
C VAL A 62 -3.90 -18.84 -0.19
N VAL A 63 -2.69 -19.41 -0.09
CA VAL A 63 -1.53 -18.75 0.49
C VAL A 63 -1.20 -17.47 -0.28
N THR A 64 -1.22 -17.51 -1.61
CA THR A 64 -0.94 -16.31 -2.42
C THR A 64 -2.01 -15.24 -2.24
N LEU A 65 -3.30 -15.61 -2.24
CA LEU A 65 -4.41 -14.69 -1.98
C LEU A 65 -4.29 -14.02 -0.62
N THR A 66 -4.07 -14.81 0.43
CA THR A 66 -3.93 -14.32 1.80
C THR A 66 -2.70 -13.43 1.96
N THR A 67 -1.58 -13.76 1.30
CA THR A 67 -0.36 -12.95 1.35
C THR A 67 -0.56 -11.59 0.70
N VAL A 68 -1.17 -11.55 -0.50
CA VAL A 68 -1.45 -10.29 -1.21
C VAL A 68 -2.41 -9.41 -0.40
N LEU A 69 -3.52 -9.97 0.09
CA LEU A 69 -4.50 -9.22 0.87
C LEU A 69 -3.94 -8.70 2.19
N LEU A 70 -3.22 -9.54 2.96
CA LEU A 70 -2.63 -9.11 4.24
C LEU A 70 -1.52 -8.07 4.04
N TYR A 71 -0.73 -8.20 2.98
CA TYR A 71 0.32 -7.24 2.64
C TYR A 71 -0.27 -5.87 2.30
N SER A 72 -1.27 -5.83 1.42
CA SER A 72 -1.95 -4.59 1.02
C SER A 72 -2.68 -3.91 2.18
N LEU A 73 -3.30 -4.69 3.08
CA LEU A 73 -3.92 -4.15 4.29
C LEU A 73 -2.92 -3.62 5.31
N THR A 74 -1.69 -4.12 5.34
CA THR A 74 -0.65 -3.67 6.27
C THR A 74 0.11 -2.45 5.74
N ILE A 75 0.32 -2.37 4.42
CA ILE A 75 1.09 -1.28 3.83
C ILE A 75 0.33 0.05 3.83
N LEU A 76 -1.01 0.02 3.71
CA LEU A 76 -1.85 1.20 3.80
C LEU A 76 -1.72 1.96 5.14
N PRO A 77 -1.98 1.35 6.31
CA PRO A 77 -1.81 2.03 7.59
C PRO A 77 -0.34 2.40 7.84
N TYR A 78 0.62 1.61 7.35
CA TYR A 78 2.03 1.95 7.45
C TYR A 78 2.38 3.23 6.69
N ILE A 79 1.95 3.38 5.43
CA ILE A 79 2.14 4.60 4.64
C ILE A 79 1.47 5.78 5.35
N TYR A 80 0.25 5.59 5.84
CA TYR A 80 -0.49 6.61 6.58
C TYR A 80 0.23 7.05 7.86
N CYS A 81 0.82 6.13 8.63
CA CYS A 81 1.66 6.45 9.80
C CYS A 81 2.93 7.22 9.41
N VAL A 82 3.61 6.81 8.35
CA VAL A 82 4.84 7.46 7.87
C VAL A 82 4.57 8.89 7.36
N GLN A 83 3.35 9.17 6.86
CA GLN A 83 2.97 10.52 6.45
C GLN A 83 3.01 11.54 7.61
N TRP A 84 2.91 11.10 8.87
CA TRP A 84 3.05 11.98 10.03
C TRP A 84 4.49 12.35 10.34
N ILE A 85 5.44 11.51 9.94
CA ILE A 85 6.88 11.69 10.20
C ILE A 85 7.52 12.58 9.14
N PHE A 86 7.07 12.50 7.87
CA PHE A 86 7.70 13.19 6.76
C PHE A 86 6.87 14.35 6.21
N LYS A 87 7.49 15.55 6.16
CA LYS A 87 6.91 16.77 5.56
C LYS A 87 6.67 16.70 4.05
N SER A 88 7.33 15.78 3.34
CA SER A 88 7.20 15.61 1.89
C SER A 88 6.80 14.18 1.56
N PRO A 89 5.76 13.97 0.72
CA PRO A 89 5.25 12.63 0.43
C PRO A 89 6.27 11.81 -0.35
N SER A 90 7.06 12.47 -1.20
CA SER A 90 8.14 11.87 -1.99
C SER A 90 9.19 11.20 -1.11
N ASN A 91 9.61 11.87 -0.04
CA ASN A 91 10.68 11.36 0.84
C ASN A 91 10.21 10.15 1.64
N GLY A 92 8.95 10.16 2.10
CA GLY A 92 8.36 9.03 2.80
C GLY A 92 8.30 7.77 1.93
N VAL A 93 7.82 7.89 0.69
CA VAL A 93 7.74 6.75 -0.25
C VAL A 93 9.12 6.20 -0.59
N SER A 94 10.10 7.05 -0.91
CA SER A 94 11.45 6.60 -1.20
C SER A 94 12.10 5.86 -0.02
N PHE A 95 11.89 6.34 1.21
CA PHE A 95 12.41 5.70 2.41
C PHE A 95 11.83 4.30 2.63
N ILE A 96 10.51 4.15 2.45
CA ILE A 96 9.82 2.86 2.55
C ILE A 96 10.37 1.87 1.53
N ILE A 97 10.55 2.29 0.28
CA ILE A 97 11.09 1.43 -0.79
C ILE A 97 12.49 0.92 -0.44
N VAL A 98 13.36 1.81 0.05
CA VAL A 98 14.74 1.44 0.42
C VAL A 98 14.76 0.38 1.53
N ILE A 99 13.91 0.53 2.56
CA ILE A 99 13.81 -0.46 3.64
C ILE A 99 13.35 -1.81 3.10
N ASN A 100 12.30 -1.83 2.27
CA ASN A 100 11.76 -3.08 1.72
C ASN A 100 12.79 -3.83 0.88
N ILE A 101 13.56 -3.12 0.03
CA ILE A 101 14.59 -3.73 -0.81
C ILE A 101 15.73 -4.31 0.05
N THR A 102 16.18 -3.59 1.07
CA THR A 102 17.25 -4.06 1.95
C THR A 102 16.84 -5.32 2.72
N LEU A 103 15.63 -5.34 3.29
CA LEU A 103 15.10 -6.52 3.99
C LEU A 103 14.94 -7.73 3.06
N GLY A 104 14.47 -7.52 1.83
CA GLY A 104 14.40 -8.58 0.82
C GLY A 104 15.75 -9.23 0.56
N LYS A 105 16.78 -8.42 0.28
CA LYS A 105 18.14 -8.91 0.05
C LYS A 105 18.73 -9.67 1.23
N HIS A 106 18.44 -9.22 2.46
CA HIS A 106 18.88 -9.94 3.66
C HIS A 106 18.20 -11.30 3.80
N THR A 107 16.93 -11.41 3.43
CA THR A 107 16.17 -12.67 3.49
C THR A 107 16.66 -13.66 2.44
N ASP A 108 16.95 -13.19 1.21
CA ASP A 108 17.49 -14.02 0.14
C ASP A 108 18.87 -14.60 0.51
N MET A 109 19.73 -13.79 1.13
CA MET A 109 21.04 -14.25 1.62
C MET A 109 20.91 -15.36 2.68
N LEU A 110 19.93 -15.26 3.57
CA LEU A 110 19.68 -16.29 4.58
C LEU A 110 19.13 -17.58 3.98
N SER A 111 18.30 -17.48 2.92
CA SER A 111 17.78 -18.65 2.21
C SER A 111 18.85 -19.42 1.45
N CYS A 112 19.90 -18.76 0.95
CA CYS A 112 21.05 -19.41 0.30
C CYS A 112 22.02 -20.10 1.28
N ARG A 113 21.81 -19.97 2.59
CA ARG A 113 22.67 -20.55 3.62
C ARG A 113 22.05 -21.78 4.31
N SER A 114 20.82 -22.15 3.97
CA SER A 114 20.16 -23.40 4.35
C SER A 114 20.25 -24.44 3.24
#